data_AF-A0A9Q3QZG7-F1
#
_entry.id   AF-A0A9Q3QZG7-F1
#
_cell.length_a   1.000
_cell.length_b   1.000
_cell.length_c   1.000
_cell.angle_alpha   90.00
_cell.angle_beta   90.00
_cell.angle_gamma   90.00
#
_symmetry.space_group_name_H-M   'P 1'
#
loop_
_entity.id
_entity.type
_entity.pdbx_description
1 polymer ?
#
loop_
_entity_poly.entity_id
_entity_poly.type
_entity_poly.pdbx_seq_one_letter_code
_entity_poly.pdbx_strand_id
1 'polypeptide(L)' 'AKCKWISDLLLDNCGVYVQPINYPTVPKKTERLRITPTPLHSDADIAHLVEALHSLWSRCALARMVA' A
#
# COMPACT_ATOMS: atom_id res chain seq x y z
N ALA A 1 13.15 -1.58 -2.10
CA ALA A 1 13.01 -3.02 -1.80
C ALA A 1 11.76 -3.30 -0.97
N LYS A 2 11.68 -2.83 0.29
CA LYS A 2 10.51 -3.05 1.16
C LYS A 2 9.19 -2.51 0.58
N CYS A 3 9.19 -1.30 0.00
CA CYS A 3 7.99 -0.71 -0.62
C CYS A 3 7.47 -1.53 -1.81
N LYS A 4 8.37 -1.98 -2.70
CA LYS A 4 8.00 -2.90 -3.79
C LYS A 4 7.43 -4.21 -3.25
N TRP A 5 8.10 -4.81 -2.27
CA TRP A 5 7.64 -6.07 -1.68
C TRP A 5 6.25 -5.97 -1.05
N ILE A 6 5.92 -4.85 -0.38
CA ILE A 6 4.56 -4.59 0.12
C ILE A 6 3.57 -4.50 -1.05
N SER A 7 3.92 -3.82 -2.13
CA SER A 7 3.08 -3.74 -3.33
C SER A 7 2.85 -5.12 -3.96
N ASP A 8 3.89 -5.96 -4.03
CA ASP A 8 3.77 -7.32 -4.57
C ASP A 8 2.80 -8.15 -3.69
N LEU A 9 2.92 -8.07 -2.35
CA LEU A 9 2.02 -8.78 -1.44
C LEU A 9 0.57 -8.31 -1.50
N LEU A 10 0.32 -7.00 -1.69
CA LEU A 10 -1.03 -6.46 -1.87
C LEU A 10 -1.68 -7.03 -3.14
N LEU A 11 -0.90 -7.15 -4.21
CA LEU A 11 -1.38 -7.73 -5.46
C LEU A 11 -1.67 -9.22 -5.29
N ASP A 12 -0.67 -9.98 -4.83
CA ASP A 12 -0.72 -11.45 -4.83
C ASP A 12 -1.75 -12.00 -3.83
N ASN A 13 -1.89 -11.38 -2.66
CA ASN A 13 -2.74 -11.91 -1.59
C ASN A 13 -4.09 -11.21 -1.44
N CYS A 14 -4.21 -9.97 -1.93
CA CYS A 14 -5.42 -9.17 -1.75
C CYS A 14 -6.07 -8.75 -3.08
N GLY A 15 -5.43 -9.01 -4.21
CA GLY A 15 -5.89 -8.55 -5.52
C GLY A 15 -5.82 -7.02 -5.69
N VAL A 16 -5.01 -6.34 -4.87
CA VAL A 16 -4.92 -4.88 -4.83
C VAL A 16 -3.62 -4.43 -5.51
N TYR A 17 -3.73 -3.84 -6.70
CA TYR A 17 -2.59 -3.24 -7.37
C TYR A 17 -2.38 -1.78 -6.94
N VAL A 18 -1.24 -1.48 -6.30
CA VAL A 18 -0.83 -0.11 -5.97
C VAL A 18 0.61 0.11 -6.40
N GLN A 19 0.86 1.16 -7.16
CA GLN A 19 2.21 1.46 -7.65
C GLN A 19 3.15 1.86 -6.48
N PRO A 20 4.26 1.14 -6.29
CA PRO A 20 5.31 1.58 -5.38
C PRO A 20 6.17 2.64 -6.08
N ILE A 21 6.45 3.74 -5.38
CA ILE A 21 7.36 4.80 -5.83
C ILE A 21 8.66 4.67 -5.04
N ASN A 22 9.74 4.40 -5.76
CA ASN A 22 11.08 4.22 -5.20
C ASN A 22 12.06 5.22 -5.85
N TYR A 23 13.33 5.19 -5.44
CA TYR A 23 14.41 5.87 -6.15
C TYR A 23 14.50 5.38 -7.62
N PRO A 24 14.78 6.27 -8.61
CA PRO A 24 15.15 7.68 -8.48
C PRO A 24 13.99 8.68 -8.40
N THR A 25 12.74 8.23 -8.55
CA THR A 25 11.57 9.12 -8.54
C THR A 25 11.39 9.85 -7.21
N VAL A 26 11.75 9.20 -6.09
CA VAL A 26 11.81 9.83 -4.76
C VAL A 26 13.16 9.56 -4.09
N PRO A 27 13.61 10.43 -3.17
CA PRO A 27 14.83 10.17 -2.39
C PRO A 27 14.78 8.82 -1.65
N LYS A 28 15.94 8.18 -1.51
CA LYS A 28 16.07 6.93 -0.73
C LYS A 28 15.52 7.14 0.69
N LYS A 29 14.93 6.09 1.27
CA LYS A 29 14.27 6.10 2.59
C LYS A 29 12.96 6.90 2.66
N THR A 30 12.49 7.46 1.54
CA THR A 30 11.20 8.16 1.44
C THR A 30 10.25 7.46 0.46
N GLU A 31 10.51 6.17 0.21
CA GLU A 31 9.69 5.33 -0.64
C GLU A 31 8.26 5.25 -0.10
N ARG A 32 7.29 5.22 -1.01
CA ARG A 32 5.87 5.28 -0.64
C ARG A 32 5.01 4.58 -1.67
N LEU A 33 3.86 4.10 -1.22
CA LEU A 33 2.78 3.67 -2.10
C LEU A 33 1.97 4.89 -2.51
N ARG A 34 1.64 5.02 -3.80
CA ARG A 34 0.76 6.09 -4.29
C ARG A 34 -0.61 5.52 -4.63
N ILE A 35 -1.57 5.82 -3.78
CA ILE A 35 -2.98 5.43 -3.96
C ILE A 35 -3.71 6.64 -4.57
N THR A 36 -4.44 6.40 -5.66
CA THR A 36 -5.22 7.43 -6.38
C THR A 36 -6.65 6.92 -6.57
N PRO A 37 -7.52 7.04 -5.54
CA PRO A 37 -8.92 6.67 -5.69
C PRO A 37 -9.58 7.55 -6.75
N THR A 38 -10.58 7.00 -7.43
CA THR A 38 -11.35 7.68 -8.47
C THR A 38 -12.83 7.53 -8.16
N PRO A 39 -13.73 8.32 -8.78
CA PRO A 39 -15.19 8.17 -8.57
C PRO A 39 -15.77 6.80 -8.94
N LEU A 40 -15.00 5.96 -9.64
CA LEU A 40 -15.41 4.59 -10.00
C LEU A 40 -15.04 3.56 -8.93
N HIS A 41 -14.25 3.93 -7.92
CA HIS A 41 -14.05 3.09 -6.75
C HIS A 41 -15.21 3.30 -5.79
N SER A 42 -15.93 2.24 -5.50
CA SER A 42 -17.00 2.24 -4.51
C SER A 42 -16.45 2.31 -3.09
N ASP A 43 -17.31 2.61 -2.12
CA ASP A 43 -16.96 2.54 -0.70
C ASP A 43 -16.47 1.14 -0.30
N ALA A 44 -16.99 0.08 -0.93
CA ALA A 44 -16.56 -1.29 -0.70
C ALA A 44 -15.13 -1.54 -1.21
N ASP A 45 -14.75 -0.95 -2.35
CA ASP A 45 -13.38 -1.05 -2.88
C ASP A 45 -12.39 -0.34 -1.94
N ILE A 46 -12.78 0.83 -1.41
CA ILE A 46 -11.96 1.58 -0.46
C ILE A 46 -11.84 0.79 0.86
N ALA A 47 -12.93 0.22 1.37
CA ALA A 47 -12.91 -0.60 2.58
C ALA A 47 -12.01 -1.84 2.41
N HIS A 48 -12.08 -2.51 1.26
CA HIS A 48 -11.21 -3.65 0.93
C HIS A 48 -9.73 -3.25 0.91
N LEU A 49 -9.40 -2.12 0.29
CA LEU A 49 -8.04 -1.58 0.30
C LEU A 49 -7.55 -1.29 1.73
N VAL A 50 -8.36 -0.66 2.56
CA VAL A 50 -7.99 -0.35 3.96
C VAL A 50 -7.74 -1.62 4.76
N GLU A 51 -8.59 -2.64 4.63
CA GLU A 51 -8.41 -3.90 5.34
C GLU A 51 -7.17 -4.66 4.85
N ALA A 52 -6.93 -4.68 3.54
CA ALA A 52 -5.73 -5.28 2.95
C ALA A 52 -4.45 -4.64 3.52
N LEU A 53 -4.41 -3.30 3.58
CA LEU A 53 -3.29 -2.57 4.20
C LEU A 53 -3.20 -2.89 5.70
N HIS A 54 -4.31 -2.90 6.43
CA HIS A 54 -4.34 -3.19 7.86
C HIS A 54 -3.76 -4.57 8.20
N SER A 55 -4.17 -5.60 7.45
CA SER A 55 -3.69 -6.98 7.58
C SER A 55 -2.18 -7.09 7.32
N LEU A 56 -1.69 -6.42 6.27
CA LEU A 56 -0.26 -6.40 5.92
C LEU A 56 0.59 -5.70 6.98
N TRP A 57 0.12 -4.57 7.52
CA TRP A 57 0.83 -3.85 8.58
C TRP A 57 0.99 -4.69 9.85
N SER A 58 -0.05 -5.43 10.23
CA SER A 58 -0.01 -6.35 11.38
C SER A 58 1.00 -7.48 11.19
N ARG A 59 1.21 -7.95 9.95
CA ARG A 59 2.20 -8.99 9.62
C ARG A 59 3.64 -8.48 9.54
N CYS A 60 3.83 -7.23 9.14
CA CYS A 60 5.15 -6.70 8.79
C CYS A 60 5.84 -5.89 9.89
N ALA A 61 5.24 -5.80 11.09
CA ALA A 61 5.68 -4.91 12.18
C ALA A 61 6.04 -3.50 11.68
N LEU A 62 5.28 -3.00 10.70
CA LEU A 62 5.48 -1.67 10.14
C LEU A 62 5.06 -0.64 11.20
N ALA A 63 5.90 0.36 11.45
CA ALA A 63 5.59 1.42 12.39
C ALA A 63 4.26 2.08 12.00
N ARG A 64 3.29 2.06 12.91
CA ARG A 64 2.07 2.86 12.80
C ARG A 64 2.33 4.19 13.49
N MET A 65 2.08 5.28 12.78
CA MET A 65 1.87 6.55 13.47
C MET A 65 0.48 6.47 14.08
N VAL A 66 0.41 6.35 15.40
CA VAL A 66 -0.84 6.54 16.14
C VAL A 66 -1.03 8.05 16.23
N ALA A 67 -2.15 8.53 15.69
CA ALA A 67 -2.59 9.91 15.85
C ALA A 67 -3.15 10.13 17.26
#